data_AF-A0A8S9MMA6-F1
#
_entry.id   AF-A0A8S9MMA6-F1
#
_cell.length_a   1.000
_cell.length_b   1.000
_cell.length_c   1.000
_cell.angle_alpha   90.00
_cell.angle_beta   90.00
_cell.angle_gamma   90.00
#
_symmetry.space_group_name_H-M   'P 1'
#
loop_
_entity.id
_entity.type
_entity.pdbx_description
1 polymer ?
#
loop_
_entity_poly.entity_id
_entity_poly.type
_entity_poly.pdbx_seq_one_letter_code
_entity_poly.pdbx_strand_id
1 'polypeptide(L)' 'MEDPEIRNILTDPVIRQVMSDLEENLSAAQKQMKNPVIQSKIQKLIGAGIVQMK' A
#
# COMPACT_ATOMS: atom_id res chain seq x y z
N MET A 1 -11.78 -4.39 -15.97
CA MET A 1 -10.43 -4.24 -16.55
C MET A 1 -9.54 -3.89 -15.38
N GLU A 2 -8.53 -4.70 -15.07
CA GLU A 2 -7.63 -4.40 -13.94
C GLU A 2 -6.98 -3.04 -14.18
N ASP A 3 -7.08 -2.16 -13.20
CA ASP A 3 -6.56 -0.81 -13.31
C ASP A 3 -5.03 -0.88 -13.47
N PRO A 4 -4.45 -0.40 -14.59
CA PRO A 4 -3.00 -0.45 -14.80
C PRO A 4 -2.23 0.29 -13.72
N GLU A 5 -2.85 1.29 -13.08
CA GLU A 5 -2.24 2.00 -11.96
C GLU A 5 -2.08 1.09 -10.74
N ILE A 6 -3.08 0.26 -10.43
CA ILE A 6 -3.03 -0.72 -9.34
C ILE A 6 -1.93 -1.74 -9.57
N ARG A 7 -1.77 -2.25 -10.80
CA ARG A 7 -0.65 -3.15 -11.14
C ARG A 7 0.71 -2.48 -10.88
N ASN A 8 0.88 -1.23 -11.28
CA ASN A 8 2.12 -0.50 -11.02
C ASN A 8 2.39 -0.34 -9.52
N ILE A 9 1.34 -0.10 -8.73
CA ILE A 9 1.45 0.02 -7.28
C ILE A 9 1.84 -1.31 -6.63
N LEU A 10 1.30 -2.43 -7.10
CA LEU A 10 1.66 -3.77 -6.61
C LEU A 10 3.09 -4.20 -6.97
N THR A 11 3.65 -3.63 -8.03
CA THR A 11 5.07 -3.81 -8.38
C THR A 11 6.00 -2.91 -7.58
N ASP A 12 5.47 -1.93 -6.84
CA ASP A 12 6.28 -1.00 -6.07
C ASP A 12 6.90 -1.69 -4.84
N PRO A 13 8.23 -1.72 -4.71
CA PRO A 13 8.90 -2.37 -3.60
C PRO A 13 8.56 -1.73 -2.25
N VAL A 14 8.27 -0.41 -2.24
CA VAL A 14 7.91 0.30 -1.01
C VAL A 14 6.54 -0.15 -0.53
N ILE A 15 5.59 -0.35 -1.44
CA ILE A 15 4.23 -0.79 -1.06
C ILE A 15 4.25 -2.20 -0.50
N ARG A 16 5.04 -3.09 -1.11
CA ARG A 16 5.28 -4.43 -0.57
C ARG A 16 5.89 -4.37 0.84
N GLN A 17 6.87 -3.49 1.03
CA GLN A 17 7.46 -3.28 2.35
C GLN A 17 6.43 -2.79 3.36
N VAL A 18 5.58 -1.82 3.00
CA VAL A 18 4.53 -1.34 3.91
C VAL A 18 3.55 -2.45 4.27
N MET A 19 3.20 -3.34 3.34
CA MET A 19 2.32 -4.47 3.65
C MET A 19 2.97 -5.43 4.66
N SER A 20 4.25 -5.76 4.48
CA SER A 20 5.00 -6.56 5.45
C SER A 20 5.15 -5.83 6.79
N ASP A 21 5.47 -4.53 6.77
CA ASP A 21 5.58 -3.70 7.97
C ASP A 21 4.24 -3.59 8.69
N LEU A 22 3.08 -3.67 8.01
CA LEU A 22 1.79 -3.64 8.69
C LEU A 22 1.58 -4.86 9.59
N GLU A 23 2.15 -6.01 9.22
CA GLU A 23 2.11 -7.24 10.03
C GLU A 23 3.22 -7.29 11.08
N GLU A 24 4.44 -6.88 10.73
CA GLU A 24 5.60 -6.95 11.64
C GLU A 24 5.73 -5.73 12.56
N ASN A 25 5.52 -4.53 12.03
CA ASN A 25 5.80 -3.26 12.71
C ASN A 25 4.90 -2.11 12.24
N LEU A 26 3.73 -2.00 12.88
CA LEU A 26 2.76 -0.92 12.61
C LEU A 26 3.38 0.48 12.63
N SER A 27 4.39 0.74 13.47
CA SER A 27 5.03 2.07 13.53
C SER A 27 5.83 2.39 12.26
N ALA A 28 6.49 1.40 11.68
CA ALA A 28 7.24 1.55 10.42
C ALA A 28 6.28 1.76 9.25
N ALA A 29 5.22 0.95 9.17
CA ALA A 29 4.16 1.12 8.17
C ALA A 29 3.51 2.51 8.25
N GLN A 30 3.15 2.96 9.46
CA GLN A 30 2.62 4.31 9.69
C GLN A 30 3.57 5.40 9.21
N LYS A 31 4.89 5.25 9.45
CA LYS A 31 5.89 6.22 9.00
C LYS A 31 5.94 6.31 7.47
N GLN A 32 5.80 5.19 6.76
CA GLN A 32 5.72 5.21 5.30
C GLN A 32 4.40 5.79 4.80
N MET A 33 3.29 5.50 5.48
CA MET A 33 1.99 6.12 5.17
C MET A 33 1.98 7.65 5.40
N LYS A 34 2.94 8.23 6.13
CA LYS A 34 3.10 9.69 6.20
C LYS A 34 3.51 10.30 4.86
N ASN A 35 4.07 9.51 3.95
CA ASN A 35 4.36 9.99 2.62
C ASN A 35 3.03 10.05 1.82
N PRO A 36 2.62 11.24 1.35
CA PRO A 36 1.35 11.39 0.62
C PRO A 36 1.29 10.55 -0.66
N VAL A 37 2.44 10.25 -1.28
CA VAL A 37 2.51 9.37 -2.44
C VAL A 37 2.14 7.93 -2.06
N ILE A 38 2.70 7.42 -0.96
CA ILE A 38 2.45 6.05 -0.50
C ILE A 38 1.01 5.93 0.00
N GLN A 39 0.52 6.92 0.75
CA GLN A 39 -0.85 6.96 1.23
C GLN A 39 -1.85 6.87 0.07
N SER A 40 -1.65 7.66 -0.98
CA SER A 40 -2.49 7.65 -2.18
C SER A 40 -2.47 6.28 -2.86
N LYS A 41 -1.28 5.69 -3.01
CA LYS A 41 -1.12 4.34 -3.58
C LYS A 41 -1.86 3.27 -2.77
N ILE A 42 -1.73 3.26 -1.45
CA ILE A 42 -2.44 2.30 -0.59
C ILE A 42 -3.95 2.52 -0.62
N GLN A 43 -4.43 3.76 -0.58
CA GLN A 43 -5.86 4.06 -0.70
C GLN A 43 -6.43 3.52 -2.02
N LYS A 44 -5.69 3.62 -3.13
CA LYS A 44 -6.10 3.01 -4.40
C LYS A 44 -6.19 1.49 -4.29
N LEU A 45 -5.19 0.84 -3.68
CA LEU A 45 -5.24 -0.62 -3.47
C LEU A 45 -6.41 -1.07 -2.58
N ILE A 46 -6.76 -0.29 -1.56
CA ILE A 46 -7.94 -0.54 -0.70
C ILE A 46 -9.23 -0.36 -1.51
N GLY A 47 -9.34 0.73 -2.26
CA GLY A 47 -10.49 0.99 -3.12
C GLY A 47 -10.69 -0.05 -4.23
N ALA A 48 -9.60 -0.66 -4.71
CA ALA A 48 -9.63 -1.78 -5.64
C ALA A 48 -9.90 -3.15 -4.98
N GLY A 49 -10.00 -3.21 -3.64
CA GLY A 49 -10.26 -4.44 -2.89
C GLY A 49 -9.08 -5.40 -2.80
N ILE A 50 -7.86 -4.95 -3.13
CA ILE A 50 -6.65 -5.79 -3.08
C ILE A 50 -6.04 -5.80 -1.68
N VAL A 51 -6.10 -4.66 -0.99
CA VAL A 51 -5.63 -4.53 0.38
C VAL A 51 -6.82 -4.45 1.29
N GLN A 52 -6.95 -5.45 2.16
CA GLN A 52 -7.93 -5.45 3.25
C GLN A 52 -7.20 -5.16 4.56
N MET A 53 -7.37 -3.95 5.08
CA MET A 53 -7.10 -3.69 6.49
C MET A 53 -8.28 -4.31 7.26
N LYS A 54 -8.02 -5.40 7.99
CA LYS A 54 -9.01 -6.04 8.86
C LYS A 54 -9.02 -5.40 10.24
#